data_AF-A0A7W6BCF9-F1
#
_entry.id   AF-A0A7W6BCF9-F1
#
_cell.length_a   1.000
_cell.length_b   1.000
_cell.length_c   1.000
_cell.angle_alpha   90.00
_cell.angle_beta   90.00
_cell.angle_gamma   90.00
#
_symmetry.space_group_name_H-M   'P 1'
#
loop_
_entity.id
_entity.type
_entity.pdbx_description
1 polymer ?
#
loop_
_entity_poly.entity_id
_entity_poly.type
_entity_poly.pdbx_seq_one_letter_code
_entity_poly.pdbx_strand_id
1 'polypeptide(L)'
;MLVTLGIYYLAPWIRWDRGPYAPDQAILIDLSSRRFFFFFIEIWPQEFYYVAGLLVMAGLGLFLVTSAVGRAWCGYACPQTVWVDLFLVVERALEGDRNARMKLDARPMSFAKLRKRVVKHSIWLLISVVTGVAWIFYFADAPCLLVSLFTGHAPATAYTTVAILAATTYVLGGLMREQVCTYMCPWPRIQGAMLDENSLVVTYNAWRGEQRSRYPKSARAKGIPVGDCVDCNACVAVCPMGIDIRNGQQMECITCALCIDACDGRMDKLGKLRGLIAYATLSEYSSNMSLATDEGR
;
A
#
# COMPACT_ATOMS: atom_id res chain seq x y z
N MET A 1 -2.74 6.52 1.08
CA MET A 1 -1.51 7.17 0.54
C MET A 1 -1.40 8.66 0.87
N LEU A 2 -2.22 9.57 0.32
CA LEU A 2 -2.03 11.03 0.55
C LEU A 2 -2.08 11.43 2.02
N VAL A 3 -3.04 10.90 2.78
CA VAL A 3 -3.17 11.16 4.22
C VAL A 3 -1.94 10.68 5.00
N THR A 4 -1.48 9.44 4.75
CA THR A 4 -0.32 8.87 5.46
C THR A 4 0.97 9.60 5.14
N LEU A 5 1.21 9.93 3.87
CA LEU A 5 2.36 10.75 3.47
C LEU A 5 2.26 12.18 4.00
N GLY A 6 1.06 12.77 4.01
CA GLY A 6 0.81 14.10 4.56
C GLY A 6 1.15 14.17 6.04
N ILE A 7 0.69 13.21 6.85
CA ILE A 7 1.06 13.10 8.26
C ILE A 7 2.57 12.95 8.40
N TYR A 8 3.19 12.06 7.63
CA TYR A 8 4.63 11.80 7.69
C TYR A 8 5.50 13.04 7.36
N TYR A 9 5.14 13.79 6.32
CA TYR A 9 5.94 14.92 5.87
C TYR A 9 5.63 16.21 6.60
N LEU A 10 4.41 16.42 7.08
CA LEU A 10 3.98 17.70 7.67
C LEU A 10 4.03 17.71 9.19
N ALA A 11 3.89 16.56 9.86
CA ALA A 11 3.87 16.51 11.32
C ALA A 11 5.08 17.18 12.00
N PRO A 12 6.34 17.00 11.53
CA PRO A 12 7.50 17.65 12.14
C PRO A 12 7.51 19.18 12.01
N TRP A 13 6.72 19.74 11.09
CA TRP A 13 6.67 21.19 10.84
C TRP A 13 5.64 21.91 11.70
N ILE A 14 4.78 21.15 12.40
CA ILE A 14 3.76 21.74 13.26
C ILE A 14 4.45 22.38 14.45
N ARG A 15 4.29 23.70 14.60
CA ARG A 15 4.80 24.45 15.75
C ARG A 15 3.81 24.40 16.90
N TRP A 16 4.31 24.27 18.12
CA TRP A 16 3.53 24.13 19.33
C TRP A 16 4.24 24.78 20.51
N ASP A 17 3.68 25.88 21.01
CA ASP A 17 4.23 26.60 22.14
C ASP A 17 3.99 25.84 23.46
N ARG A 18 5.07 25.62 24.21
CA ARG A 18 5.10 24.97 25.53
C ARG A 18 5.76 25.83 26.60
N GLY A 19 6.02 27.10 26.28
CA GLY A 19 6.79 28.02 27.10
C GLY A 19 8.26 28.11 26.72
N PRO A 20 9.01 29.03 27.34
CA PRO A 20 10.30 29.53 26.86
C PRO A 20 11.48 28.55 26.96
N TYR A 21 11.33 27.45 27.70
CA TYR A 21 12.41 26.49 27.95
C TYR A 21 12.19 25.13 27.29
N ALA A 22 11.11 24.98 26.52
CA ALA A 22 10.78 23.75 25.82
C ALA A 22 10.90 23.97 24.30
N PRO A 23 11.28 22.93 23.53
CA PRO A 23 11.24 23.01 22.08
C PRO A 23 9.80 23.29 21.62
N ASP A 24 9.66 24.00 20.50
CA ASP A 24 8.37 24.45 19.96
C ASP A 24 7.91 23.61 18.76
N GLN A 25 8.42 22.39 18.60
CA GLN A 25 7.97 21.41 17.61
C GLN A 25 6.95 20.44 18.22
N ALA A 26 5.78 20.27 17.60
CA ALA A 26 4.66 19.48 18.14
C ALA A 26 5.02 18.01 18.40
N ILE A 27 5.71 17.37 17.46
CA ILE A 27 6.12 15.97 17.56
C ILE A 27 7.63 15.92 17.46
N LEU A 28 8.32 15.64 18.57
CA LEU A 28 9.77 15.64 18.65
C LEU A 28 10.28 14.56 19.61
N ILE A 29 11.20 13.74 19.12
CA ILE A 29 11.98 12.78 19.90
C ILE A 29 13.32 13.44 20.20
N ASP A 30 13.39 14.16 21.32
CA ASP A 30 14.62 14.83 21.72
C ASP A 30 15.56 13.85 22.43
N LEU A 31 16.52 13.33 21.66
CA LEU A 31 17.55 12.43 22.16
C LEU A 31 18.52 13.10 23.14
N SER A 32 18.68 14.43 23.08
CA SER A 32 19.63 15.17 23.90
C SER A 32 19.12 15.35 25.33
N SER A 33 17.86 15.77 25.48
CA SER A 33 17.20 15.88 26.78
C SER A 33 16.55 14.57 27.23
N ARG A 34 16.55 13.54 26.36
CA ARG A 34 15.90 12.24 26.56
C ARG A 34 14.40 12.38 26.80
N ARG A 35 13.73 13.25 26.03
CA ARG A 35 12.29 13.53 26.19
C ARG A 35 11.57 13.30 24.88
N PHE A 36 10.37 12.75 24.96
CA PHE A 36 9.48 12.63 23.81
C PHE A 36 8.33 13.62 23.95
N PHE A 37 8.16 14.49 22.96
CA PHE A 37 7.11 15.48 22.92
C PHE A 37 6.05 15.08 21.89
N PHE A 38 4.79 15.07 22.32
CA PHE A 38 3.62 14.89 21.48
C PHE A 38 2.57 15.93 21.87
N PHE A 39 2.54 17.05 21.14
CA PHE A 39 1.78 18.25 21.49
C PHE A 39 2.10 18.68 22.94
N PHE A 40 1.11 18.75 23.84
CA PHE A 40 1.33 19.08 25.26
C PHE A 40 1.85 17.92 26.10
N ILE A 41 1.88 16.71 25.57
CA ILE A 41 2.32 15.52 26.31
C ILE A 41 3.84 15.45 26.23
N GLU A 42 4.49 15.52 27.38
CA GLU A 42 5.92 15.29 27.55
C GLU A 42 6.10 13.94 28.24
N ILE A 43 6.69 12.98 27.54
CA ILE A 43 6.95 11.64 28.05
C ILE A 43 8.42 11.53 28.44
N TRP A 44 8.64 11.28 29.72
CA TRP A 44 9.97 11.03 30.26
C TRP A 44 10.40 9.57 30.04
N PRO A 45 11.70 9.24 30.05
CA PRO A 45 12.16 7.87 29.84
C PRO A 45 11.61 6.88 30.87
N GLN A 46 11.37 7.33 32.11
CA GLN A 46 10.76 6.54 33.18
C GLN A 46 9.28 6.24 32.90
N GLU A 47 8.64 7.08 32.09
CA GLU A 47 7.24 6.99 31.70
C GLU A 47 7.05 6.28 30.35
N PHE A 48 8.09 5.60 29.87
CA PHE A 48 8.06 4.85 28.62
C PHE A 48 6.97 3.76 28.59
N TYR A 49 6.44 3.36 29.75
CA TYR A 49 5.28 2.48 29.83
C TYR A 49 4.03 3.05 29.14
N TYR A 50 3.87 4.37 29.00
CA TYR A 50 2.80 4.96 28.18
C TYR A 50 2.97 4.60 26.69
N VAL A 51 4.20 4.68 26.17
CA VAL A 51 4.52 4.31 24.79
C VAL A 51 4.33 2.81 24.60
N ALA A 52 4.80 1.99 25.54
CA ALA A 52 4.59 0.54 25.50
C ALA A 52 3.09 0.19 25.49
N GLY A 53 2.29 0.80 26.37
CA GLY A 53 0.84 0.64 26.40
C GLY A 53 0.17 1.04 25.09
N LEU A 54 0.59 2.17 24.50
CA LEU A 54 0.11 2.62 23.18
C LEU A 54 0.44 1.59 22.08
N LEU A 55 1.65 1.02 22.07
CA LEU A 55 2.04 0.00 21.10
C LEU A 55 1.23 -1.29 21.28
N VAL A 56 0.93 -1.70 22.51
CA VAL A 56 0.04 -2.85 22.79
C VAL A 56 -1.37 -2.57 22.27
N MET A 57 -1.93 -1.39 22.57
CA MET A 57 -3.25 -0.98 22.08
C MET A 57 -3.29 -0.88 20.55
N ALA A 58 -2.21 -0.39 19.92
CA ALA A 58 -2.09 -0.37 18.46
C ALA A 58 -2.02 -1.78 17.88
N GLY A 59 -1.33 -2.72 18.53
CA GLY A 59 -1.29 -4.13 18.15
C GLY A 59 -2.66 -4.80 18.24
N LEU A 60 -3.37 -4.62 19.36
CA LEU A 60 -4.75 -5.12 19.54
C LEU A 60 -5.73 -4.47 18.55
N GLY A 61 -5.59 -3.16 18.31
CA GLY A 61 -6.37 -2.44 17.31
C GLY A 61 -6.13 -2.97 15.90
N LEU A 62 -4.87 -3.22 15.54
CA LEU A 62 -4.52 -3.84 14.25
C LEU A 62 -5.11 -5.24 14.13
N PHE A 63 -5.08 -6.04 15.21
CA PHE A 63 -5.70 -7.36 15.24
C PHE A 63 -7.22 -7.27 15.00
N LEU A 64 -7.92 -6.41 15.74
CA LEU A 64 -9.37 -6.20 15.59
C LEU A 64 -9.76 -5.72 14.19
N VAL A 65 -9.00 -4.77 13.64
CA VAL A 65 -9.21 -4.30 12.26
C VAL A 65 -8.96 -5.43 11.26
N THR A 66 -7.96 -6.28 11.52
CA THR A 66 -7.64 -7.41 10.64
C THR A 66 -8.74 -8.47 10.65
N SER A 67 -9.31 -8.79 11.82
CA SER A 67 -10.41 -9.75 11.91
C SER A 67 -11.72 -9.20 11.33
N ALA A 68 -11.96 -7.88 11.40
CA ALA A 68 -13.19 -7.30 10.84
C ALA A 68 -13.08 -7.00 9.33
N VAL A 69 -12.00 -6.38 8.89
CA VAL A 69 -11.86 -5.80 7.53
C VAL A 69 -10.72 -6.44 6.72
N GLY A 70 -10.27 -7.62 7.16
CA GLY A 70 -9.20 -8.35 6.50
C GLY A 70 -7.88 -7.56 6.47
N ARG A 71 -7.13 -7.68 5.38
CA ARG A 71 -5.75 -7.13 5.30
C ARG A 71 -5.70 -5.64 4.91
N ALA A 72 -6.62 -4.83 5.42
CA ALA A 72 -6.74 -3.40 5.11
C ALA A 72 -5.44 -2.62 5.41
N TRP A 73 -4.75 -2.95 6.50
CA TRP A 73 -3.44 -2.33 6.82
C TRP A 73 -2.42 -2.54 5.69
N CYS A 74 -2.23 -3.78 5.24
CA CYS A 74 -1.30 -4.11 4.16
C CYS A 74 -1.71 -3.43 2.84
N GLY A 75 -3.01 -3.35 2.56
CA GLY A 75 -3.53 -2.75 1.32
C GLY A 75 -3.45 -1.23 1.24
N TYR A 76 -3.54 -0.51 2.37
CA TYR A 76 -3.81 0.94 2.34
C TYR A 76 -2.88 1.82 3.17
N ALA A 77 -2.26 1.29 4.23
CA ALA A 77 -1.54 2.09 5.22
C ALA A 77 -0.10 1.62 5.50
N CYS A 78 0.23 0.36 5.21
CA CYS A 78 1.58 -0.18 5.39
C CYS A 78 2.62 0.68 4.65
N PRO A 79 3.74 1.07 5.29
CA PRO A 79 4.77 1.88 4.67
C PRO A 79 5.31 1.29 3.36
N GLN A 80 5.48 -0.04 3.28
CA GLN A 80 5.92 -0.65 2.03
C GLN A 80 4.95 -0.35 0.88
N THR A 81 3.65 -0.53 1.09
CA THR A 81 2.62 -0.28 0.07
C THR A 81 2.52 1.20 -0.30
N VAL A 82 2.49 2.09 0.69
CA VAL A 82 2.35 3.54 0.48
C VAL A 82 3.49 4.11 -0.39
N TRP A 83 4.73 3.69 -0.15
CA TRP A 83 5.87 4.15 -0.95
C TRP A 83 5.96 3.47 -2.32
N VAL A 84 5.63 2.18 -2.42
CA VAL A 84 5.52 1.49 -3.71
C VAL A 84 4.47 2.16 -4.59
N ASP A 85 3.29 2.46 -4.05
CA ASP A 85 2.22 3.16 -4.77
C ASP A 85 2.67 4.54 -5.26
N LEU A 86 3.38 5.30 -4.40
CA LEU A 86 3.95 6.59 -4.79
C LEU A 86 4.93 6.45 -5.96
N PHE A 87 5.85 5.48 -5.92
CA PHE A 87 6.78 5.22 -7.01
C PHE A 87 6.08 4.78 -8.30
N LEU A 88 5.01 3.98 -8.19
CA LEU A 88 4.20 3.54 -9.32
C LEU A 88 3.40 4.68 -9.96
N VAL A 89 2.89 5.62 -9.17
CA VAL A 89 2.23 6.84 -9.67
C VAL A 89 3.21 7.66 -10.51
N VAL A 90 4.43 7.87 -10.01
CA VAL A 90 5.50 8.56 -10.76
C VAL A 90 5.87 7.79 -12.04
N GLU A 91 6.01 6.48 -11.95
CA GLU A 91 6.34 5.64 -13.10
C GLU A 91 5.24 5.69 -14.17
N ARG A 92 3.97 5.62 -13.77
CA ARG A 92 2.82 5.73 -14.68
C ARG A 92 2.77 7.11 -15.34
N ALA A 93 3.05 8.18 -14.59
CA ALA A 93 3.08 9.53 -15.14
C ALA A 93 4.16 9.73 -16.21
N LEU A 94 5.34 9.10 -16.06
CA LEU A 94 6.47 9.27 -16.98
C LEU A 94 6.51 8.25 -18.14
N GLU A 95 6.27 6.97 -17.84
CA GLU A 95 6.41 5.88 -18.79
C GLU A 95 5.05 5.39 -19.35
N GLY A 96 3.95 5.78 -18.72
CA GLY A 96 2.58 5.37 -19.08
C GLY A 96 2.13 4.08 -18.41
N ASP A 97 0.98 3.57 -18.85
CA ASP A 97 0.42 2.32 -18.35
C ASP A 97 1.28 1.10 -18.70
N ARG A 98 0.94 -0.05 -18.09
CA ARG A 98 1.64 -1.33 -18.29
C ARG A 98 1.96 -1.64 -19.76
N ASN A 99 0.99 -1.48 -20.67
CA ASN A 99 1.20 -1.74 -22.09
C ASN A 99 2.20 -0.79 -22.74
N ALA A 100 2.23 0.48 -22.33
CA ALA A 100 3.19 1.46 -22.82
C ALA A 100 4.60 1.11 -22.31
N ARG A 101 4.72 0.67 -21.05
CA ARG A 101 5.98 0.24 -20.43
C ARG A 101 6.54 -1.01 -21.10
N MET A 102 5.73 -2.06 -21.29
CA MET A 102 6.17 -3.27 -22.00
C MET A 102 6.68 -2.96 -23.42
N LYS A 103 6.00 -2.05 -24.14
CA LYS A 103 6.46 -1.58 -25.45
C LYS A 103 7.75 -0.76 -25.37
N LEU A 104 7.91 0.07 -24.34
CA LEU A 104 9.13 0.86 -24.10
C LEU A 104 10.32 -0.05 -23.76
N ASP A 105 10.08 -1.12 -22.99
CA ASP A 105 11.08 -2.09 -22.55
C ASP A 105 11.61 -2.89 -23.74
N ALA A 106 10.73 -3.35 -24.63
CA ALA A 106 11.08 -4.11 -25.83
C ALA A 106 11.83 -3.29 -26.90
N ARG A 107 11.76 -1.96 -26.89
CA ARG A 107 12.47 -1.10 -27.86
C ARG A 107 13.97 -1.01 -27.54
N PRO A 108 14.83 -0.88 -28.57
CA PRO A 108 16.27 -0.63 -28.36
C PRO A 108 16.50 0.69 -27.60
N MET A 109 17.68 0.82 -26.99
CA MET A 109 18.03 2.01 -26.22
C MET A 109 18.11 3.23 -27.13
N SER A 110 17.15 4.14 -26.97
CA SER A 110 17.09 5.43 -27.68
C SER A 110 17.24 6.58 -26.69
N PHE A 111 17.64 7.76 -27.15
CA PHE A 111 17.75 8.94 -26.30
C PHE A 111 16.45 9.25 -25.54
N ALA A 112 15.29 9.09 -26.19
CA ALA A 112 13.99 9.27 -25.56
C ALA A 112 13.73 8.25 -24.44
N LYS A 113 14.12 6.98 -24.62
CA LYS A 113 14.01 5.93 -23.60
C LYS A 113 14.95 6.22 -22.43
N LEU A 114 16.21 6.55 -22.70
CA LEU A 114 17.19 6.90 -21.67
C LEU A 114 16.72 8.08 -20.83
N ARG A 115 16.25 9.16 -21.47
CA ARG A 115 15.72 10.34 -20.77
C ARG A 115 14.58 9.96 -19.83
N LYS A 116 13.61 9.15 -20.28
CA LYS A 116 12.50 8.69 -19.42
C LYS A 116 12.99 7.92 -18.20
N ARG A 117 13.95 7.01 -18.40
CA ARG A 117 14.54 6.22 -17.30
C ARG A 117 15.29 7.10 -16.31
N VAL A 118 16.16 7.98 -16.79
CA VAL A 118 16.92 8.89 -15.93
C VAL A 118 15.99 9.77 -15.13
N VAL A 119 15.01 10.43 -15.77
CA VAL A 119 14.03 11.28 -15.07
C VAL A 119 13.26 10.48 -14.02
N LYS A 120 12.82 9.26 -14.34
CA LYS A 120 12.14 8.39 -13.36
C LYS A 120 13.01 8.11 -12.15
N HIS A 121 14.23 7.62 -12.38
CA HIS A 121 15.14 7.26 -11.30
C HIS A 121 15.61 8.48 -10.50
N SER A 122 15.77 9.65 -11.13
CA SER A 122 16.05 10.91 -10.44
C SER A 122 14.90 11.32 -9.52
N ILE A 123 13.65 11.23 -9.96
CA ILE A 123 12.49 11.53 -9.10
C ILE A 123 12.37 10.50 -7.98
N TRP A 124 12.59 9.21 -8.27
CA TRP A 124 12.58 8.19 -7.23
C TRP A 124 13.65 8.43 -6.17
N LEU A 125 14.87 8.77 -6.59
CA LEU A 125 15.96 9.09 -5.68
C LEU A 125 15.63 10.33 -4.85
N LEU A 126 15.04 11.36 -5.46
CA LEU A 126 14.60 12.56 -4.75
C LEU A 126 13.56 12.23 -3.67
N ILE A 127 12.53 11.44 -4.00
CA ILE A 127 11.51 10.98 -3.05
C ILE A 127 12.16 10.22 -1.89
N SER A 128 13.11 9.33 -2.19
CA SER A 128 13.82 8.56 -1.17
C SER A 128 14.68 9.45 -0.25
N VAL A 129 15.40 10.43 -0.80
CA VAL A 129 16.18 11.40 -0.01
C VAL A 129 15.25 12.23 0.86
N VAL A 130 14.17 12.76 0.29
CA VAL A 130 13.17 13.55 1.03
C VAL A 130 12.52 12.72 2.14
N THR A 131 12.28 11.42 1.91
CA THR A 131 11.82 10.48 2.95
C THR A 131 12.83 10.40 4.09
N GLY A 132 14.11 10.15 3.80
CA GLY A 132 15.15 10.09 4.82
C GLY A 132 15.30 11.40 5.60
N VAL A 133 15.20 12.55 4.92
CA VAL A 133 15.25 13.88 5.54
C VAL A 133 14.04 14.12 6.44
N ALA A 134 12.84 13.75 6.00
CA ALA A 134 11.64 13.89 6.82
C ALA A 134 11.70 13.04 8.09
N TRP A 135 12.30 11.85 8.03
CA TRP A 135 12.50 11.02 9.21
C TRP A 135 13.34 11.72 10.29
N ILE A 136 14.47 12.31 9.92
CA ILE A 136 15.36 12.95 10.90
C ILE A 136 14.75 14.20 11.53
N PHE A 137 13.77 14.84 10.89
CA PHE A 137 13.00 15.93 11.49
C PHE A 137 12.16 15.50 12.69
N TYR A 138 11.87 14.21 12.87
CA TYR A 138 11.25 13.74 14.11
C TYR A 138 12.22 13.71 15.30
N PHE A 139 13.53 13.85 15.07
CA PHE A 139 14.57 13.70 16.12
C PHE A 139 15.32 15.00 16.44
N ALA A 140 15.19 16.01 15.59
CA ALA A 140 15.75 17.34 15.82
C ALA A 140 14.85 18.39 15.16
N ASP A 141 14.93 19.63 15.63
CA ASP A 141 14.11 20.74 15.14
C ASP A 141 14.16 20.86 13.61
N ALA A 142 13.00 20.74 12.96
CA ALA A 142 12.91 20.58 11.51
C ALA A 142 13.46 21.80 10.72
N PRO A 143 13.08 23.06 11.04
CA PRO A 143 13.63 24.23 10.35
C PRO A 143 15.15 24.37 10.51
N CYS A 144 15.67 24.23 11.73
CA CYS A 144 17.09 24.36 12.00
C CYS A 144 17.89 23.25 11.32
N LEU A 145 17.40 22.00 11.39
CA LEU A 145 18.08 20.86 10.79
C LEU A 145 18.10 20.96 9.26
N LEU A 146 17.00 21.42 8.64
CA LEU A 146 16.96 21.65 7.18
C LEU A 146 18.08 22.60 6.75
N VAL A 147 18.22 23.75 7.42
CA VAL A 147 19.29 24.72 7.10
C VAL A 147 20.65 24.07 7.28
N SER A 148 20.89 23.39 8.40
CA SER A 148 22.19 22.75 8.69
C SER A 148 22.58 21.68 7.66
N LEU A 149 21.62 20.95 7.11
CA LEU A 149 21.85 19.94 6.07
C LEU A 149 22.34 20.60 4.78
N PHE A 150 21.70 21.68 4.35
CA PHE A 150 22.05 22.40 3.13
C PHE A 150 23.33 23.22 3.27
N THR A 151 23.65 23.72 4.46
CA THR A 151 24.91 24.45 4.71
C THR A 151 26.10 23.53 4.96
N GLY A 152 25.91 22.20 5.01
CA GLY A 152 27.01 21.26 5.25
C GLY A 152 27.45 21.16 6.72
N HIS A 153 26.63 21.65 7.66
CA HIS A 153 26.95 21.73 9.09
C HIS A 153 26.18 20.72 9.95
N ALA A 154 25.34 19.87 9.35
CA ALA A 154 24.63 18.85 10.10
C ALA A 154 25.59 17.76 10.65
N PRO A 155 25.24 17.09 11.76
CA PRO A 155 26.02 15.97 12.27
C PRO A 155 26.16 14.85 11.23
N ALA A 156 27.30 14.14 11.23
CA ALA A 156 27.54 13.01 10.33
C ALA A 156 26.48 11.91 10.46
N THR A 157 25.90 11.74 11.65
CA THR A 157 24.79 10.82 11.93
C THR A 157 23.55 11.18 11.10
N ALA A 158 23.21 12.46 10.96
CA ALA A 158 22.07 12.90 10.15
C ALA A 158 22.25 12.53 8.67
N TYR A 159 23.42 12.82 8.09
CA TYR A 159 23.72 12.44 6.71
C TYR A 159 23.71 10.92 6.50
N THR A 160 24.27 10.16 7.45
CA THR A 160 24.32 8.70 7.37
C THR A 160 22.92 8.09 7.46
N THR A 161 22.09 8.58 8.38
CA THR A 161 20.69 8.14 8.52
C THR A 161 19.88 8.46 7.27
N VAL A 162 20.02 9.67 6.71
CA VAL A 162 19.36 10.05 5.45
C VAL A 162 19.82 9.13 4.32
N ALA A 163 21.12 8.86 4.19
CA ALA A 163 21.66 8.00 3.15
C ALA A 163 21.13 6.55 3.26
N ILE A 164 21.13 5.98 4.46
CA ILE A 164 20.61 4.63 4.71
C ILE A 164 19.12 4.57 4.39
N LEU A 165 18.31 5.50 4.91
CA LEU A 165 16.87 5.52 4.67
C LEU A 165 16.52 5.78 3.21
N ALA A 166 17.27 6.64 2.53
CA ALA A 166 17.10 6.88 1.11
C ALA A 166 17.44 5.62 0.29
N ALA A 167 18.55 4.97 0.61
CA ALA A 167 18.96 3.74 -0.06
C ALA A 167 17.92 2.63 0.15
N THR A 168 17.47 2.39 1.39
CA THR A 168 16.47 1.37 1.68
C THR A 168 15.12 1.71 1.04
N THR A 169 14.65 2.96 1.11
CA THR A 169 13.39 3.38 0.46
C THR A 169 13.45 3.17 -1.06
N TYR A 170 14.57 3.55 -1.68
CA TYR A 170 14.77 3.38 -3.12
C TYR A 170 14.83 1.91 -3.53
N VAL A 171 15.60 1.08 -2.80
CA VAL A 171 15.76 -0.34 -3.12
C VAL A 171 14.48 -1.11 -2.81
N LEU A 172 13.94 -0.99 -1.59
CA LEU A 172 12.78 -1.76 -1.16
C LEU A 172 11.49 -1.32 -1.85
N GLY A 173 11.25 -0.01 -1.94
CA GLY A 173 10.02 0.52 -2.55
C GLY A 173 10.11 0.65 -4.07
N GLY A 174 11.24 1.12 -4.61
CA GLY A 174 11.38 1.36 -6.04
C GLY A 174 11.70 0.11 -6.86
N LEU A 175 12.63 -0.72 -6.37
CA LEU A 175 13.18 -1.87 -7.12
C LEU A 175 12.53 -3.20 -6.71
N MET A 176 12.50 -3.53 -5.41
CA MET A 176 12.01 -4.82 -4.91
C MET A 176 10.48 -4.89 -4.82
N ARG A 177 9.81 -3.77 -4.52
CA ARG A 177 8.35 -3.63 -4.58
C ARG A 177 7.61 -4.76 -3.83
N GLU A 178 6.80 -5.54 -4.54
CA GLU A 178 6.01 -6.66 -4.02
C GLU A 178 6.85 -7.80 -3.47
N GLN A 179 8.11 -7.94 -3.90
CA GLN A 179 9.02 -8.99 -3.41
C GLN A 179 9.24 -8.86 -1.90
N VAL A 180 9.20 -7.64 -1.37
CA VAL A 180 9.27 -7.39 0.08
C VAL A 180 8.07 -8.01 0.78
N CYS A 181 6.86 -7.82 0.25
CA CYS A 181 5.63 -8.37 0.82
C CYS A 181 5.62 -9.90 0.75
N THR A 182 6.06 -10.49 -0.37
CA THR A 182 6.02 -11.94 -0.58
C THR A 182 7.09 -12.69 0.20
N TYR A 183 8.32 -12.18 0.24
CA TYR A 183 9.48 -12.94 0.72
C TYR A 183 10.07 -12.44 2.04
N MET A 184 9.96 -11.14 2.35
CA MET A 184 10.60 -10.56 3.54
C MET A 184 9.62 -10.29 4.68
N CYS A 185 8.39 -9.89 4.34
CA CYS A 185 7.41 -9.46 5.30
C CYS A 185 6.73 -10.68 5.97
N PRO A 186 6.77 -10.80 7.30
CA PRO A 186 6.06 -11.89 8.00
C PRO A 186 4.55 -11.61 8.10
N TRP A 187 4.12 -10.36 7.92
CA TRP A 187 2.74 -9.93 8.15
C TRP A 187 1.68 -10.65 7.32
N PRO A 188 1.86 -10.93 6.01
CA PRO A 188 0.84 -11.64 5.24
C PRO A 188 0.49 -13.01 5.84
N ARG A 189 1.46 -13.70 6.45
CA ARG A 189 1.25 -14.99 7.13
C ARG A 189 0.53 -14.81 8.46
N ILE A 190 0.99 -13.86 9.27
CA ILE A 190 0.40 -13.55 10.58
C ILE A 190 -1.06 -13.12 10.41
N GLN A 191 -1.33 -12.17 9.52
CA GLN A 191 -2.69 -11.69 9.27
C GLN A 191 -3.56 -12.76 8.62
N GLY A 192 -3.01 -13.62 7.76
CA GLY A 192 -3.76 -14.74 7.18
C GLY A 192 -4.28 -15.71 8.23
N ALA A 193 -3.53 -15.93 9.31
CA ALA A 193 -3.97 -16.76 10.44
C ALA A 193 -5.00 -16.07 11.38
N MET A 194 -5.22 -14.76 11.21
CA MET A 194 -6.19 -13.97 11.99
C MET A 194 -7.54 -13.81 11.29
N LEU A 195 -7.67 -14.31 10.05
CA LEU A 195 -8.92 -14.27 9.31
C LEU A 195 -9.83 -15.44 9.71
N ASP A 196 -11.12 -15.14 9.82
CA ASP A 196 -12.21 -16.08 10.06
C ASP A 196 -13.24 -16.02 8.93
N GLU A 197 -14.31 -16.80 9.03
CA GLU A 197 -15.37 -16.88 8.02
C GLU A 197 -16.17 -15.58 7.85
N ASN A 198 -16.07 -14.67 8.82
CA ASN A 198 -16.78 -13.39 8.87
C ASN A 198 -15.88 -12.20 8.50
N SER A 199 -14.58 -12.45 8.29
CA SER A 199 -13.62 -11.44 7.93
C SER A 199 -13.88 -10.96 6.51
N LEU A 200 -13.98 -9.65 6.33
CA LEU A 200 -14.25 -9.07 5.02
C LEU A 200 -12.99 -9.14 4.14
N VAL A 201 -13.05 -9.94 3.07
CA VAL A 201 -11.92 -10.12 2.15
C VAL A 201 -12.34 -9.89 0.71
N VAL A 202 -11.39 -9.57 -0.15
CA VAL A 202 -11.66 -9.42 -1.59
C VAL A 202 -11.85 -10.81 -2.18
N THR A 203 -13.03 -11.05 -2.76
CA THR A 203 -13.49 -12.37 -3.21
C THR A 203 -14.04 -12.28 -4.64
N TYR A 204 -13.72 -13.28 -5.47
CA TYR A 204 -14.37 -13.48 -6.76
C TYR A 204 -15.64 -14.31 -6.58
N ASN A 205 -16.78 -13.77 -7.02
CA ASN A 205 -18.08 -14.42 -6.89
C ASN A 205 -18.27 -15.49 -7.99
N ALA A 206 -17.73 -16.69 -7.75
CA ALA A 206 -17.75 -17.79 -8.71
C ALA A 206 -19.18 -18.22 -9.10
N TRP A 207 -20.12 -18.22 -8.15
CA TRP A 207 -21.54 -18.52 -8.38
C TRP A 207 -22.17 -17.65 -9.50
N ARG A 208 -21.66 -16.43 -9.69
CA ARG A 208 -22.10 -15.51 -10.74
C ARG A 208 -21.18 -15.55 -11.96
N GLY A 209 -19.89 -15.67 -11.72
CA GLY A 209 -18.85 -15.52 -12.74
C GLY A 209 -18.64 -16.74 -13.62
N GLU A 210 -18.84 -17.92 -13.06
CA GLU A 210 -18.60 -19.20 -13.73
C GLU A 210 -19.88 -19.78 -14.37
N GLN A 211 -19.79 -20.52 -15.47
CA GLN A 211 -18.57 -20.83 -16.23
C GLN A 211 -18.10 -19.64 -17.08
N ARG A 212 -16.85 -19.22 -16.91
CA ARG A 212 -16.28 -18.06 -17.61
C ARG A 212 -16.10 -18.34 -19.10
N SER A 213 -16.30 -17.31 -19.94
CA SER A 213 -16.11 -17.44 -21.38
C SER A 213 -15.63 -16.15 -22.02
N ARG A 214 -14.56 -16.24 -22.82
CA ARG A 214 -14.06 -15.11 -23.63
C ARG A 214 -15.02 -14.70 -24.75
N TYR A 215 -15.89 -15.62 -25.18
CA TYR A 215 -16.86 -15.41 -26.25
C TYR A 215 -18.27 -15.81 -25.79
N PRO A 216 -18.88 -15.07 -24.85
CA PRO A 216 -20.12 -15.47 -24.22
C PRO A 216 -21.29 -15.60 -25.21
N LYS A 217 -21.33 -14.77 -26.27
CA LYS A 217 -22.35 -14.87 -27.33
C LYS A 217 -22.25 -16.19 -28.10
N SER A 218 -21.03 -16.61 -28.45
CA SER A 218 -20.80 -17.86 -29.19
C SER A 218 -21.09 -19.08 -28.32
N ALA A 219 -20.69 -19.05 -27.04
CA ALA A 219 -20.98 -20.12 -26.09
C ALA A 219 -22.48 -20.29 -25.85
N ARG A 220 -23.23 -19.18 -25.66
CA ARG A 220 -24.70 -19.22 -25.54
C ARG A 220 -25.37 -19.77 -26.80
N ALA A 221 -24.89 -19.40 -27.99
CA ALA A 221 -25.40 -19.95 -29.25
C ALA A 221 -25.19 -21.47 -29.38
N LYS A 222 -24.20 -22.03 -28.66
CA LYS A 222 -23.94 -23.48 -28.58
C LYS A 222 -24.65 -24.16 -27.40
N GLY A 223 -25.51 -23.44 -26.67
CA GLY A 223 -26.20 -23.97 -25.49
C GLY A 223 -25.31 -24.16 -24.26
N ILE A 224 -24.10 -23.60 -24.25
CA ILE A 224 -23.18 -23.71 -23.10
C ILE A 224 -23.55 -22.63 -22.07
N PRO A 225 -23.78 -22.98 -20.80
CA PRO A 225 -24.02 -21.99 -19.76
C PRO A 225 -22.78 -21.10 -19.58
N VAL A 226 -22.99 -19.79 -19.49
CA VAL A 226 -21.91 -18.82 -19.28
C VAL A 226 -22.27 -17.85 -18.18
N GLY A 227 -21.34 -17.71 -17.23
CA GLY A 227 -21.42 -16.72 -16.17
C GLY A 227 -21.02 -15.33 -16.62
N ASP A 228 -20.87 -14.44 -15.66
CA ASP A 228 -20.61 -13.04 -15.94
C ASP A 228 -19.16 -12.70 -16.30
N CYS A 229 -18.22 -13.56 -15.90
CA CYS A 229 -16.80 -13.39 -16.18
C CYS A 229 -16.49 -13.63 -17.66
N VAL A 230 -16.00 -12.59 -18.34
CA VAL A 230 -15.61 -12.65 -19.76
C VAL A 230 -14.15 -13.04 -20.01
N ASP A 231 -13.48 -13.61 -18.99
CA ASP A 231 -12.09 -14.08 -19.07
C ASP A 231 -11.09 -13.06 -19.68
N CYS A 232 -11.23 -11.78 -19.31
CA CYS A 232 -10.42 -10.70 -19.89
C CYS A 232 -9.05 -10.49 -19.22
N ASN A 233 -8.78 -11.19 -18.11
CA ASN A 233 -7.57 -11.05 -17.29
C ASN A 233 -7.26 -9.64 -16.77
N ALA A 234 -8.25 -8.73 -16.74
CA ALA A 234 -8.05 -7.38 -16.23
C ALA A 234 -7.68 -7.37 -14.73
N CYS A 235 -8.37 -8.18 -13.92
CA CYS A 235 -8.10 -8.34 -12.49
C CYS A 235 -6.66 -8.83 -12.21
N VAL A 236 -6.17 -9.79 -13.00
CA VAL A 236 -4.80 -10.30 -12.89
C VAL A 236 -3.79 -9.24 -13.30
N ALA A 237 -4.06 -8.49 -14.37
CA ALA A 237 -3.14 -7.50 -14.91
C ALA A 237 -2.93 -6.28 -13.99
N VAL A 238 -3.89 -5.96 -13.13
CA VAL A 238 -3.78 -4.84 -12.16
C VAL A 238 -3.29 -5.28 -10.79
N CYS A 239 -3.24 -6.60 -10.52
CA CYS A 239 -2.81 -7.08 -9.22
C CYS A 239 -1.30 -6.86 -9.03
N PRO A 240 -0.86 -6.08 -8.03
CA PRO A 240 0.56 -5.84 -7.78
C PRO A 240 1.30 -7.12 -7.38
N MET A 241 0.57 -8.09 -6.81
CA MET A 241 1.11 -9.38 -6.36
C MET A 241 1.10 -10.45 -7.46
N GLY A 242 0.59 -10.12 -8.66
CA GLY A 242 0.56 -11.06 -9.79
C GLY A 242 -0.40 -12.23 -9.64
N ILE A 243 -1.30 -12.19 -8.65
CA ILE A 243 -2.23 -13.28 -8.37
C ILE A 243 -3.46 -13.26 -9.28
N ASP A 244 -4.05 -14.44 -9.48
CA ASP A 244 -5.36 -14.59 -10.10
C ASP A 244 -6.43 -14.83 -9.02
N ILE A 245 -7.17 -13.77 -8.69
CA ILE A 245 -8.24 -13.78 -7.69
C ILE A 245 -9.38 -14.76 -8.00
N ARG A 246 -9.48 -15.23 -9.24
CA ARG A 246 -10.48 -16.24 -9.64
C ARG A 246 -10.14 -17.63 -9.10
N ASN A 247 -8.91 -17.86 -8.67
CA ASN A 247 -8.47 -19.10 -8.02
C ASN A 247 -8.70 -19.08 -6.50
N GLY A 248 -9.48 -18.12 -5.99
CA GLY A 248 -9.78 -17.97 -4.58
C GLY A 248 -8.75 -17.11 -3.83
N GLN A 249 -8.82 -17.18 -2.51
CA GLN A 249 -7.94 -16.40 -1.64
C GLN A 249 -6.52 -16.97 -1.66
N GLN A 250 -5.54 -16.11 -1.90
CA GLN A 250 -4.12 -16.47 -1.94
C GLN A 250 -3.35 -15.70 -0.87
N MET A 251 -2.24 -16.26 -0.40
CA MET A 251 -1.46 -15.70 0.72
C MET A 251 -0.81 -14.36 0.36
N GLU A 252 -0.49 -14.17 -0.92
CA GLU A 252 0.12 -12.97 -1.47
C GLU A 252 -0.87 -11.80 -1.54
N CYS A 253 -2.19 -12.05 -1.51
CA CYS A 253 -3.20 -11.00 -1.62
C CYS A 253 -3.10 -9.96 -0.49
N ILE A 254 -2.78 -8.71 -0.81
CA ILE A 254 -2.76 -7.60 0.16
C ILE A 254 -4.10 -6.88 0.33
N THR A 255 -5.19 -7.36 -0.29
CA THR A 255 -6.55 -6.80 -0.12
C THR A 255 -6.65 -5.31 -0.52
N CYS A 256 -5.91 -4.89 -1.55
CA CYS A 256 -5.89 -3.50 -2.06
C CYS A 256 -7.05 -3.14 -3.01
N ALA A 257 -7.96 -4.08 -3.30
CA ALA A 257 -9.15 -3.91 -4.16
C ALA A 257 -8.93 -3.41 -5.61
N LEU A 258 -7.70 -3.23 -6.11
CA LEU A 258 -7.47 -2.83 -7.50
C LEU A 258 -8.15 -3.75 -8.54
N CYS A 259 -8.28 -5.04 -8.21
CA CYS A 259 -9.01 -6.00 -9.04
C CYS A 259 -10.53 -5.79 -9.08
N ILE A 260 -11.13 -5.21 -8.03
CA ILE A 260 -12.54 -4.79 -8.01
C ILE A 260 -12.73 -3.67 -9.02
N ASP A 261 -11.98 -2.58 -8.90
CA ASP A 261 -12.07 -1.42 -9.80
C ASP A 261 -11.90 -1.80 -11.27
N ALA A 262 -10.91 -2.65 -11.56
CA ALA A 262 -10.66 -3.11 -12.92
C ALA A 262 -11.77 -4.03 -13.47
N CYS A 263 -12.40 -4.83 -12.61
CA CYS A 263 -13.49 -5.72 -12.98
C CYS A 263 -14.79 -4.94 -13.20
N ASP A 264 -15.13 -4.02 -12.29
CA ASP A 264 -16.31 -3.17 -12.40
C ASP A 264 -16.25 -2.29 -13.64
N GLY A 265 -15.08 -1.70 -13.94
CA GLY A 265 -14.87 -0.97 -15.19
C GLY A 265 -15.03 -1.82 -16.46
N ARG A 266 -14.93 -3.16 -16.37
CA ARG A 266 -15.27 -4.08 -17.47
C ARG A 266 -16.75 -4.42 -17.48
N MET A 267 -17.36 -4.65 -16.31
CA MET A 267 -18.79 -4.93 -16.18
C MET A 267 -19.63 -3.77 -16.70
N ASP A 268 -19.26 -2.52 -16.36
CA ASP A 268 -19.92 -1.30 -16.85
C ASP A 268 -19.92 -1.24 -18.39
N LYS A 269 -18.77 -1.50 -19.02
CA LYS A 269 -18.64 -1.50 -20.49
C LYS A 269 -19.47 -2.59 -21.17
N LEU A 270 -19.79 -3.65 -20.45
CA LEU A 270 -20.61 -4.76 -20.92
C LEU A 270 -22.10 -4.58 -20.57
N GLY A 271 -22.46 -3.54 -19.81
CA GLY A 271 -23.81 -3.33 -19.30
C GLY A 271 -24.23 -4.36 -18.25
N LYS A 272 -23.28 -4.91 -17.49
CA LYS A 272 -23.52 -5.89 -16.41
C LYS A 272 -23.43 -5.23 -15.03
N LEU A 273 -24.07 -5.83 -14.04
CA LEU A 273 -23.97 -5.37 -12.66
C LEU A 273 -22.52 -5.42 -12.16
N ARG A 274 -22.15 -4.49 -11.28
CA ARG A 274 -20.85 -4.48 -10.59
C ARG A 274 -20.77 -5.59 -9.53
N GLY A 275 -19.62 -5.76 -8.89
CA GLY A 275 -19.45 -6.70 -7.77
C GLY A 275 -19.27 -8.16 -8.21
N LEU A 276 -18.72 -8.40 -9.40
CA LEU A 276 -18.25 -9.74 -9.77
C LEU A 276 -17.01 -10.14 -8.96
N ILE A 277 -16.16 -9.16 -8.63
CA ILE A 277 -15.19 -9.25 -7.55
C ILE A 277 -15.64 -8.20 -6.54
N ALA A 278 -15.79 -8.57 -5.27
CA ALA A 278 -16.30 -7.70 -4.23
C ALA A 278 -15.62 -8.00 -2.90
N TYR A 279 -15.79 -7.09 -1.94
CA TYR A 279 -15.58 -7.44 -0.54
C TYR A 279 -16.73 -8.34 -0.09
N ALA A 280 -16.42 -9.54 0.35
CA ALA A 280 -17.39 -10.51 0.87
C ALA A 280 -16.75 -11.35 1.96
N THR A 281 -17.56 -11.82 2.91
CA THR A 281 -17.12 -12.80 3.90
C THR A 281 -17.19 -14.21 3.30
N LEU A 282 -16.47 -15.17 3.89
CA LEU A 282 -16.57 -16.56 3.44
C LEU A 282 -17.96 -17.13 3.71
N SER A 283 -18.60 -16.73 4.81
CA SER A 283 -19.97 -17.10 5.14
C SER A 283 -20.96 -16.62 4.07
N GLU A 284 -20.89 -15.34 3.69
CA GLU A 284 -21.74 -14.75 2.65
C GLU A 284 -21.50 -15.41 1.29
N TYR A 285 -20.23 -15.60 0.90
CA TYR A 285 -19.88 -16.30 -0.33
C TYR A 285 -20.47 -17.71 -0.36
N SER A 286 -20.33 -18.47 0.73
CA SER A 286 -20.81 -19.85 0.81
C SER A 286 -22.33 -19.92 0.74
N SER A 287 -23.04 -19.01 1.40
CA SER A 287 -24.51 -18.91 1.33
C SER A 287 -25.00 -18.56 -0.08
N ASN A 288 -24.34 -17.60 -0.76
CA ASN A 288 -24.69 -17.26 -2.14
C ASN A 288 -24.37 -18.42 -3.10
N MET A 289 -23.26 -19.13 -2.87
CA MET A 289 -22.91 -20.30 -3.65
C MET A 289 -23.95 -21.42 -3.49
N SER A 290 -24.38 -21.72 -2.27
CA SER A 290 -25.40 -22.76 -2.02
C SER A 290 -26.72 -22.42 -2.70
N LEU A 291 -27.20 -21.17 -2.58
CA LEU A 291 -28.42 -20.70 -3.26
C LEU A 291 -28.32 -20.84 -4.78
N ALA A 292 -27.15 -20.57 -5.36
CA ALA A 292 -26.93 -20.66 -6.80
C ALA A 292 -26.79 -22.11 -7.31
N THR A 293 -26.31 -23.05 -6.47
CA THR A 293 -26.13 -24.46 -6.87
C THR A 293 -27.30 -25.37 -6.53
N ASP A 294 -28.08 -25.08 -5.48
CA ASP A 294 -29.23 -25.90 -5.04
C ASP A 294 -30.55 -25.55 -5.75
N GLU A 295 -30.49 -24.99 -6.96
CA GLU A 295 -31.66 -24.50 -7.71
C GLU A 295 -32.56 -23.53 -6.93
N GLY A 296 -32.02 -22.82 -5.93
CA GLY A 296 -32.76 -21.86 -5.11
C GLY A 296 -33.79 -22.47 -4.15
N ARG A 297 -33.51 -23.63 -3.56
CA ARG A 297 -34.22 -24.09 -2.34
C ARG A 297 -33.80 -23.35 -1.08
#